data_AF-A0A8S0H1W4-F1
#
_entry.id   AF-A0A8S0H1W4-F1
#
_cell.length_a   1.000
_cell.length_b   1.000
_cell.length_c   1.000
_cell.angle_alpha   90.00
_cell.angle_beta   90.00
_cell.angle_gamma   90.00
#
_symmetry.space_group_name_H-M   'P 1'
#
loop_
_entity.id
_entity.type
_entity.pdbx_description
1 polymer ?
#
loop_
_entity_poly.entity_id
_entity_poly.type
_entity_poly.pdbx_seq_one_letter_code
_entity_poly.pdbx_strand_id
1 'polypeptide(L)'
;MNSLVNAYKALEVLTQDEFNRRFPQKHTLGEVVLGMGELVEVLKKDNGLSLRKIAEIADVSVAGLDRWRNNGYGSKKHCEKLIAYCQQLLGETLLPHPVATAPAASVAQSLRACSPAQLEAAIERALQAQLGFPDSLECTLVRMEAGADGHRLEILLR
;
A
#
# COMPACT_ATOMS: atom_id res chain seq x y z
N MET A 1 -10.10 -16.09 6.35
CA MET A 1 -10.54 -14.94 5.53
C MET A 1 -9.32 -14.52 4.72
N ASN A 2 -9.39 -14.69 3.39
CA ASN A 2 -8.31 -15.07 2.47
C ASN A 2 -7.00 -14.25 2.58
N SER A 3 -5.90 -14.88 2.97
CA SER A 3 -4.53 -14.37 2.86
C SER A 3 -4.22 -13.80 1.48
N LEU A 4 -4.78 -14.40 0.43
CA LEU A 4 -4.71 -13.90 -0.94
C LEU A 4 -5.35 -12.53 -1.11
N VAL A 5 -6.48 -12.26 -0.44
CA VAL A 5 -7.15 -10.95 -0.48
C VAL A 5 -6.29 -9.89 0.20
N ASN A 6 -5.66 -10.23 1.33
CA ASN A 6 -4.79 -9.29 2.05
C ASN A 6 -3.54 -8.97 1.24
N ALA A 7 -2.85 -9.99 0.72
CA ALA A 7 -1.68 -9.80 -0.14
C ALA A 7 -2.01 -9.03 -1.42
N TYR A 8 -3.19 -9.28 -2.00
CA TYR A 8 -3.67 -8.56 -3.17
C TYR A 8 -3.97 -7.08 -2.87
N LYS A 9 -4.64 -6.78 -1.74
CA LYS A 9 -4.94 -5.41 -1.31
C LYS A 9 -3.71 -4.62 -0.88
N ALA A 10 -2.65 -5.29 -0.47
CA ALA A 10 -1.38 -4.69 -0.09
C ALA A 10 -0.50 -4.29 -1.29
N LEU A 11 -0.90 -4.62 -2.52
CA LEU A 11 -0.14 -4.23 -3.72
C LEU A 11 -0.19 -2.72 -3.92
N GLU A 12 0.99 -2.11 -4.07
CA GLU A 12 1.16 -0.67 -4.27
C GLU A 12 1.89 -0.43 -5.59
N VAL A 13 1.31 0.40 -6.47
CA VAL A 13 1.97 0.81 -7.71
C VAL A 13 2.71 2.11 -7.44
N LEU A 14 4.01 2.12 -7.71
CA LEU A 14 4.83 3.31 -7.61
C LEU A 14 5.32 3.74 -8.99
N THR A 15 5.30 5.05 -9.21
CA THR A 15 6.04 5.66 -10.31
C THR A 15 7.54 5.51 -10.08
N GLN A 16 8.34 5.64 -11.14
CA GLN A 16 9.79 5.56 -11.06
C GLN A 16 10.37 6.61 -10.08
N ASP A 17 9.83 7.84 -10.08
CA ASP A 17 10.29 8.92 -9.20
C ASP A 17 9.97 8.64 -7.73
N GLU A 18 8.77 8.15 -7.43
CA GLU A 18 8.38 7.76 -6.07
C GLU A 18 9.22 6.60 -5.56
N PHE A 19 9.46 5.59 -6.41
CA PHE A 19 10.31 4.47 -6.06
C PHE A 19 11.74 4.93 -5.77
N ASN A 20 12.33 5.76 -6.63
CA ASN A 20 13.70 6.27 -6.43
C ASN A 20 13.81 7.14 -5.16
N ARG A 21 12.78 7.92 -4.80
CA ARG A 21 12.75 8.69 -3.55
C ARG A 21 12.70 7.78 -2.31
N ARG A 22 11.88 6.73 -2.36
CA ARG A 22 11.70 5.78 -1.25
C ARG A 22 12.88 4.81 -1.10
N PHE A 23 13.56 4.50 -2.21
CA PHE A 23 14.69 3.58 -2.28
C PHE A 23 15.87 4.20 -3.05
N PRO A 24 16.58 5.18 -2.48
CA PRO A 24 17.58 6.00 -3.19
C PRO A 24 18.80 5.24 -3.75
N GLN A 25 19.01 3.98 -3.36
CA GLN A 25 20.07 3.11 -3.87
C GLN A 25 19.58 2.08 -4.91
N LYS A 26 18.27 2.05 -5.19
CA LYS A 26 17.67 1.11 -6.14
C LYS A 26 17.10 1.91 -7.30
N HIS A 27 17.50 1.54 -8.50
CA HIS A 27 16.97 2.15 -9.72
C HIS A 27 16.10 1.15 -10.46
N THR A 28 14.94 1.61 -10.90
CA THR A 28 14.02 0.84 -11.73
C THR A 28 13.78 1.60 -13.03
N LEU A 29 13.47 0.86 -14.10
CA LEU A 29 13.01 1.43 -15.35
C LEU A 29 11.49 1.33 -15.37
N GLY A 30 10.81 2.47 -15.28
CA GLY A 30 9.36 2.57 -15.29
C GLY A 30 8.68 2.20 -13.97
N GLU A 31 7.35 2.06 -14.03
CA GLU A 31 6.49 1.77 -12.89
C GLU A 31 6.71 0.37 -12.32
N VAL A 32 6.60 0.27 -11.00
CA VAL A 32 6.79 -0.98 -10.26
C VAL A 32 5.63 -1.26 -9.32
N VAL A 33 5.43 -2.53 -9.01
CA VAL A 33 4.42 -3.00 -8.05
C VAL A 33 5.14 -3.57 -6.84
N LEU A 34 4.95 -2.95 -5.68
CA LEU A 34 5.39 -3.47 -4.38
C LEU A 34 4.42 -4.53 -3.86
N GLY A 35 4.87 -5.37 -2.94
CA GLY A 35 4.07 -6.44 -2.32
C GLY A 35 4.04 -7.74 -3.13
N MET A 36 4.68 -7.78 -4.30
CA MET A 36 4.70 -8.96 -5.16
C MET A 36 5.33 -10.18 -4.51
N GLY A 37 6.29 -9.99 -3.60
CA GLY A 37 6.92 -11.12 -2.92
C GLY A 37 5.96 -11.87 -1.99
N GLU A 38 5.13 -11.13 -1.26
CA GLU A 38 4.09 -11.71 -0.41
C GLU A 38 3.01 -12.39 -1.25
N LEU A 39 2.57 -11.76 -2.35
CA LEU A 39 1.61 -12.35 -3.28
C LEU A 39 2.09 -13.70 -3.83
N VAL A 40 3.35 -13.78 -4.25
CA VAL A 40 3.94 -15.02 -4.78
C VAL A 40 4.01 -16.10 -3.71
N GLU A 41 4.38 -15.76 -2.48
CA GLU A 41 4.44 -16.73 -1.38
C GLU A 41 3.05 -17.23 -0.97
N VAL A 42 2.02 -16.38 -0.97
CA VAL A 42 0.64 -16.79 -0.72
C VAL A 42 0.13 -17.71 -1.82
N LEU A 43 0.33 -17.36 -3.09
CA LEU A 43 -0.05 -18.23 -4.22
C LEU A 43 0.63 -19.60 -4.14
N LYS A 44 1.87 -19.65 -3.64
CA LYS A 44 2.61 -20.90 -3.46
C LYS A 44 2.10 -21.73 -2.28
N LYS A 45 1.97 -21.14 -1.10
CA LYS A 45 1.65 -21.85 0.14
C LYS A 45 0.17 -22.17 0.28
N ASP A 46 -0.68 -21.20 -0.04
CA ASP A 46 -2.10 -21.27 0.29
C ASP A 46 -2.94 -21.72 -0.92
N ASN A 47 -2.49 -21.40 -2.13
CA ASN A 47 -3.14 -21.85 -3.37
C ASN A 47 -2.42 -23.06 -4.03
N GLY A 48 -1.32 -23.54 -3.45
CA GLY A 48 -0.59 -24.72 -3.91
C GLY A 48 0.08 -24.57 -5.29
N LEU A 49 0.26 -23.36 -5.80
CA LEU A 49 0.86 -23.14 -7.12
C LEU A 49 2.38 -23.32 -7.07
N SER A 50 2.92 -24.05 -8.03
CA SER A 50 4.37 -24.12 -8.21
C SER A 50 4.93 -22.80 -8.72
N LEU A 51 6.17 -22.46 -8.34
CA LEU A 51 6.86 -21.26 -8.86
C LEU A 51 6.91 -21.25 -10.39
N ARG A 52 7.03 -22.42 -11.02
CA ARG A 52 6.98 -22.56 -12.48
C ARG A 52 5.63 -22.12 -13.04
N LYS A 53 4.52 -22.50 -12.39
CA LYS A 53 3.18 -22.12 -12.85
C LYS A 53 2.89 -20.64 -12.63
N ILE A 54 3.35 -20.08 -11.51
CA ILE A 54 3.23 -18.64 -11.25
C ILE A 54 4.02 -17.83 -12.28
N ALA A 55 5.24 -18.27 -12.62
CA ALA A 55 6.08 -17.63 -13.62
C ALA A 55 5.45 -17.68 -15.03
N GLU A 56 4.82 -18.82 -15.38
CA GLU A 56 4.05 -18.98 -16.62
C GLU A 56 2.87 -18.00 -16.69
N ILE A 57 2.10 -17.85 -15.60
CA ILE A 57 0.98 -16.90 -15.53
C ILE A 57 1.46 -15.45 -15.69
N ALA A 58 2.54 -15.10 -15.01
CA ALA A 58 3.15 -13.78 -15.06
C ALA A 58 3.92 -13.50 -16.37
N ASP A 59 4.10 -14.51 -17.23
CA ASP A 59 4.91 -14.45 -18.44
C ASP A 59 6.35 -13.96 -18.18
N VAL A 60 6.96 -14.52 -17.13
CA VAL A 60 8.35 -14.24 -16.74
C VAL A 60 9.13 -15.54 -16.53
N SER A 61 10.46 -15.45 -16.52
CA SER A 61 11.30 -16.58 -16.13
C SER A 61 11.18 -16.86 -14.64
N VAL A 62 11.43 -18.12 -14.23
CA VAL A 62 11.45 -18.50 -12.81
C VAL A 62 12.47 -17.68 -12.02
N ALA A 63 13.62 -17.35 -12.62
CA ALA A 63 14.62 -16.46 -12.02
C ALA A 63 14.09 -15.03 -11.86
N GLY A 64 13.30 -14.53 -12.81
CA GLY A 64 12.62 -13.24 -12.72
C GLY A 64 11.60 -13.21 -11.58
N LEU A 65 10.80 -14.27 -11.45
CA LEU A 65 9.85 -14.42 -10.35
C LEU A 65 10.56 -14.51 -8.99
N ASP A 66 11.68 -15.23 -8.91
CA ASP A 66 12.46 -15.35 -7.68
C ASP A 66 13.03 -14.00 -7.23
N ARG A 67 13.41 -13.13 -8.19
CA ARG A 67 13.78 -11.74 -7.88
C ARG A 67 12.61 -10.96 -7.28
N TRP A 68 11.39 -11.13 -7.77
CA TRP A 68 10.22 -10.45 -7.18
C TRP A 68 9.95 -10.93 -5.77
N ARG A 69 10.09 -12.23 -5.55
CA ARG A 69 9.98 -12.84 -4.23
C ARG A 69 10.98 -12.26 -3.24
N ASN A 70 12.25 -12.18 -3.63
CA ASN A 70 13.32 -11.72 -2.74
C ASN A 70 13.35 -10.20 -2.56
N ASN A 71 13.03 -9.44 -3.62
CA ASN A 71 13.04 -7.98 -3.58
C ASN A 71 11.72 -7.37 -3.08
N GLY A 72 10.63 -8.13 -3.12
CA GLY A 72 9.29 -7.68 -2.76
C GLY A 72 8.57 -6.88 -3.85
N TYR A 73 9.14 -6.73 -5.05
CA TYR A 73 8.56 -5.93 -6.13
C TYR A 73 8.89 -6.44 -7.53
N GLY A 74 8.05 -6.09 -8.50
CA GLY A 74 8.24 -6.37 -9.92
C GLY A 74 7.86 -5.19 -10.82
N SER A 75 8.23 -5.25 -12.10
CA SER A 75 7.80 -4.24 -13.07
C SER A 75 6.31 -4.39 -13.37
N LYS A 76 5.58 -3.28 -13.41
CA LYS A 76 4.11 -3.27 -13.60
C LYS A 76 3.66 -4.09 -14.81
N LYS A 77 4.28 -3.88 -15.97
CA LYS A 77 3.98 -4.62 -17.22
C LYS A 77 3.97 -6.14 -17.03
N HIS A 78 4.88 -6.67 -16.22
CA HIS A 78 4.97 -8.10 -15.97
C HIS A 78 4.06 -8.55 -14.82
N CYS A 79 3.79 -7.68 -13.85
CA CYS A 79 2.92 -8.00 -12.72
C CYS A 79 1.43 -8.04 -13.12
N GLU A 80 1.03 -7.24 -14.12
CA GLU A 80 -0.37 -7.11 -14.58
C GLU A 80 -1.05 -8.44 -14.87
N LYS A 81 -0.36 -9.38 -15.53
CA LYS A 81 -0.93 -10.70 -15.84
C LYS A 81 -1.22 -11.53 -14.59
N LEU A 82 -0.30 -11.51 -13.62
CA LEU A 82 -0.48 -12.22 -12.36
C LEU A 82 -1.55 -11.56 -11.48
N ILE A 83 -1.61 -10.24 -11.49
CA ILE A 83 -2.66 -9.46 -10.81
C ILE A 83 -4.04 -9.79 -11.40
N ALA A 84 -4.16 -9.81 -12.74
CA ALA A 84 -5.40 -10.18 -13.42
C ALA A 84 -5.84 -11.61 -13.09
N TYR A 85 -4.90 -12.55 -13.05
CA TYR A 85 -5.17 -13.92 -12.61
C TYR A 85 -5.67 -13.97 -11.17
N CYS A 86 -5.05 -13.22 -10.25
CA CYS A 86 -5.51 -13.14 -8.87
C CYS A 86 -6.92 -12.52 -8.77
N GLN A 87 -7.23 -11.49 -9.57
CA GLN A 87 -8.56 -10.91 -9.65
C GLN A 87 -9.61 -11.94 -10.09
N GLN A 88 -9.29 -12.77 -11.09
CA GLN A 88 -10.17 -13.84 -11.55
C GLN A 88 -10.37 -14.92 -10.47
N LEU A 89 -9.30 -15.34 -9.78
CA LEU A 89 -9.37 -16.28 -8.67
C LEU A 89 -10.22 -15.76 -7.50
N LEU A 90 -10.22 -14.44 -7.29
CA LEU A 90 -10.98 -13.78 -6.23
C LEU A 90 -12.44 -13.49 -6.62
N GLY A 91 -12.87 -13.88 -7.83
CA GLY A 91 -14.23 -13.84 -8.40
C GLY A 91 -15.33 -13.13 -7.59
N GLU A 92 -15.86 -12.04 -8.15
CA GLU A 92 -17.09 -11.30 -7.75
C GLU A 92 -17.23 -10.79 -6.31
N THR A 93 -16.33 -11.15 -5.38
CA THR A 93 -16.42 -10.70 -3.98
C THR A 93 -15.78 -9.32 -3.76
N LEU A 94 -15.04 -8.82 -4.75
CA LEU A 94 -14.48 -7.47 -4.76
C LEU A 94 -14.81 -6.87 -6.12
N LEU A 95 -15.74 -5.89 -6.13
CA LEU A 95 -15.86 -4.89 -7.20
C LEU A 95 -14.47 -4.49 -7.67
N PRO A 96 -14.26 -4.22 -8.98
CA PRO A 96 -12.94 -3.93 -9.54
C PRO A 96 -12.26 -2.88 -8.66
N HIS A 97 -11.32 -3.34 -7.83
CA HIS A 97 -10.43 -2.41 -7.16
C HIS A 97 -9.54 -1.94 -8.31
N PRO A 98 -9.61 -0.66 -8.71
CA PRO A 98 -8.52 -0.13 -9.48
C PRO A 98 -7.29 -0.44 -8.63
N VAL A 99 -6.37 -1.23 -9.18
CA VAL A 99 -4.98 -1.24 -8.69
C VAL A 99 -4.66 0.24 -8.55
N ALA A 100 -4.53 0.72 -7.31
CA ALA A 100 -4.68 2.13 -7.02
C ALA A 100 -3.55 2.90 -7.70
N THR A 101 -3.76 3.30 -8.95
CA THR A 101 -3.32 4.59 -9.43
C THR A 101 -4.20 5.56 -8.65
N ALA A 102 -3.88 5.78 -7.37
CA ALA A 102 -4.35 6.98 -6.73
C ALA A 102 -3.81 8.09 -7.63
N PRO A 103 -4.65 8.85 -8.35
CA PRO A 103 -4.16 10.11 -8.89
C PRO A 103 -3.68 10.83 -7.65
N ALA A 104 -2.37 11.12 -7.57
CA ALA A 104 -1.72 11.63 -6.37
C ALA A 104 -2.61 12.74 -5.80
N ALA A 105 -3.41 12.38 -4.79
CA ALA A 105 -4.34 13.31 -4.21
C ALA A 105 -3.41 14.34 -3.60
N SER A 106 -3.50 15.58 -4.08
CA SER A 106 -2.73 16.66 -3.48
C SER A 106 -2.89 16.56 -1.96
N VAL A 107 -1.86 16.87 -1.17
CA VAL A 107 -1.94 16.80 0.30
C VAL A 107 -3.22 17.48 0.81
N ALA A 108 -3.65 18.56 0.15
CA ALA A 108 -4.91 19.26 0.41
C ALA A 108 -6.18 18.43 0.13
N GLN A 109 -6.21 17.56 -0.87
CA GLN A 109 -7.31 16.62 -1.12
C GLN A 109 -7.30 15.46 -0.12
N SER A 110 -6.13 14.93 0.23
CA SER A 110 -6.00 13.87 1.24
C SER A 110 -6.47 14.36 2.61
N LEU A 111 -6.06 15.57 3.01
CA LEU A 111 -6.50 16.19 4.26
C LEU A 111 -8.01 16.46 4.28
N ARG A 112 -8.61 16.84 3.13
CA ARG A 112 -10.07 17.03 3.01
C ARG A 112 -10.86 15.73 3.07
N ALA A 113 -10.25 14.61 2.70
CA ALA A 113 -10.89 13.30 2.74
C ALA A 113 -10.78 12.62 4.12
N CYS A 114 -9.89 13.12 5.01
CA CYS A 114 -9.77 12.62 6.36
C CYS A 114 -10.93 13.08 7.23
N SER A 115 -11.56 12.14 7.95
CA SER A 115 -12.48 12.50 9.02
C SER A 115 -11.70 13.03 10.24
N PRO A 116 -12.33 13.86 11.10
CA PRO A 116 -11.72 14.31 12.34
C PRO A 116 -11.15 13.17 13.20
N ALA A 117 -11.89 12.06 13.30
CA ALA A 117 -11.45 10.87 14.04
C ALA A 117 -10.18 10.22 13.46
N GLN A 118 -10.01 10.24 12.13
CA GLN A 118 -8.79 9.74 11.51
C GLN A 118 -7.59 10.65 11.78
N LEU A 119 -7.83 11.96 11.85
CA LEU A 119 -6.80 12.93 12.18
C LEU A 119 -6.36 12.80 13.65
N GLU A 120 -7.32 12.65 14.57
CA GLU A 120 -7.08 12.37 15.99
C GLU A 120 -6.21 11.13 16.16
N ALA A 121 -6.61 9.99 15.57
CA ALA A 121 -5.86 8.74 15.70
C ALA A 121 -4.45 8.80 15.07
N ALA A 122 -4.26 9.60 14.02
CA ALA A 122 -2.95 9.80 13.39
C ALA A 122 -2.03 10.65 14.28
N ILE A 123 -2.56 11.71 14.88
CA ILE A 123 -1.83 12.59 15.79
C ILE A 123 -1.50 11.86 17.09
N GLU A 124 -2.46 11.09 17.62
CA GLU A 124 -2.27 10.27 18.81
C GLU A 124 -1.10 9.30 18.64
N ARG A 125 -1.10 8.51 17.56
CA ARG A 125 0.01 7.58 17.27
C ARG A 125 1.35 8.28 17.11
N ALA A 126 1.37 9.44 16.47
CA ALA A 126 2.60 10.22 16.32
C ALA A 126 3.14 10.72 17.66
N LEU A 127 2.25 11.18 18.55
CA LEU A 127 2.62 11.65 19.89
C LEU A 127 3.02 10.51 20.81
N GLN A 128 2.30 9.39 20.81
CA GLN A 128 2.66 8.17 21.55
C GLN A 128 4.08 7.70 21.18
N ALA A 129 4.41 7.71 19.87
CA ALA A 129 5.73 7.33 19.37
C ALA A 129 6.84 8.30 19.77
N GLN A 130 6.56 9.61 19.84
CA GLN A 130 7.55 10.63 20.23
C GLN A 130 7.74 10.74 21.74
N LEU A 131 6.67 10.59 22.51
CA LEU A 131 6.66 10.75 23.96
C LEU A 131 6.99 9.45 24.71
N GLY A 132 6.96 8.30 24.03
CA GLY A 132 7.34 7.00 24.60
C GLY A 132 6.25 6.38 25.50
N PHE A 133 5.02 6.86 25.39
CA PHE A 133 3.87 6.33 26.12
C PHE A 133 2.89 5.69 25.12
N PRO A 134 3.02 4.39 24.84
CA PRO A 134 2.32 3.76 23.72
C PRO A 134 0.80 3.64 23.90
N ASP A 135 0.26 3.73 25.13
CA ASP A 135 -1.15 3.42 25.40
C ASP A 135 -1.85 4.38 26.40
N SER A 136 -1.23 5.52 26.73
CA SER A 136 -1.75 6.41 27.79
C SER A 136 -2.10 7.81 27.32
N LEU A 137 -2.17 8.03 26.02
CA LEU A 137 -2.49 9.33 25.43
C LEU A 137 -3.73 9.18 24.58
N GLU A 138 -4.78 9.90 24.95
CA GLU A 138 -5.98 10.07 24.13
C GLU A 138 -5.97 11.47 23.52
N CYS A 139 -6.12 11.56 22.20
CA CYS A 139 -6.20 12.84 21.49
C CYS A 139 -7.64 13.15 21.08
N THR A 140 -8.19 14.25 21.56
CA THR A 140 -9.51 14.74 21.12
C THR A 140 -9.35 16.10 20.44
N LEU A 141 -9.87 16.21 19.23
CA LEU A 141 -9.95 17.47 18.49
C LEU A 141 -11.06 18.32 19.10
N VAL A 142 -10.69 19.47 19.65
CA VAL A 142 -11.61 20.37 20.35
C VAL A 142 -12.17 21.42 19.40
N ARG A 143 -11.33 21.94 18.51
CA ARG A 143 -11.71 23.05 17.62
C ARG A 143 -10.89 23.04 16.34
N MET A 144 -11.54 23.38 15.24
CA MET A 144 -10.89 23.62 13.95
C MET A 144 -11.41 24.93 13.37
N GLU A 145 -10.50 25.85 13.06
CA GLU A 145 -10.81 27.17 12.51
C GLU A 145 -10.06 27.41 11.21
N ALA A 146 -10.75 27.91 10.20
CA ALA A 146 -10.12 28.39 8.97
C ALA A 146 -9.96 29.91 9.06
N GLY A 147 -8.72 30.39 9.12
CA GLY A 147 -8.37 31.80 9.08
C GLY A 147 -7.73 32.18 7.74
N ALA A 148 -7.75 33.48 7.43
CA ALA A 148 -7.09 34.02 6.24
C ALA A 148 -5.56 33.84 6.24
N ASP A 149 -4.96 33.77 7.43
CA ASP A 149 -3.51 33.62 7.64
C ASP A 149 -3.07 32.19 7.97
N GLY A 150 -4.02 31.24 7.99
CA GLY A 150 -3.74 29.84 8.32
C GLY A 150 -4.91 29.14 8.99
N HIS A 151 -4.91 27.82 8.92
CA HIS A 151 -5.86 26.97 9.62
C HIS A 151 -5.33 26.66 11.03
N ARG A 152 -6.21 26.77 12.03
CA ARG A 152 -5.88 26.46 13.42
C ARG A 152 -6.60 25.18 13.86
N LEU A 153 -5.84 24.31 14.50
CA LEU A 153 -6.32 23.07 15.09
C LEU A 153 -6.03 23.11 16.60
N GLU A 154 -7.05 22.91 17.43
CA GLU A 154 -6.90 22.75 18.88
C GLU A 154 -7.18 21.31 19.27
N ILE A 155 -6.20 20.68 19.93
CA ILE A 155 -6.24 19.28 20.35
C ILE A 155 -6.06 19.24 21.86
N LEU A 156 -6.93 18.50 22.53
CA LEU A 156 -6.79 18.16 23.94
C LEU A 156 -6.11 16.80 24.05
N LEU A 157 -5.08 16.74 24.89
CA LEU A 157 -4.37 15.51 25.25
C LEU A 157 -4.81 15.11 26.67
N ARG A 158 -5.11 13.83 26.87
CA ARG A 158 -5.45 13.25 28.17
C ARG A 158 -4.63 12.01 28.44
#